data_AF-A0A8T6NRZ8-F1
#
_entry.id   AF-A0A8T6NRZ8-F1
#
_cell.length_a   1.000
_cell.length_b   1.000
_cell.length_c   1.000
_cell.angle_alpha   90.00
_cell.angle_beta   90.00
_cell.angle_gamma   90.00
#
_symmetry.space_group_name_H-M   'P 1'
#
loop_
_entity.id
_entity.type
_entity.pdbx_description
1 polymer ?
#
loop_
_entity_poly.entity_id
_entity_poly.type
_entity_poly.pdbx_seq_one_letter_code
_entity_poly.pdbx_strand_id
1 'polypeptide(L)'
;MNRATHIIAATIGIVFAIGGMSHGFFEVLQGNTPTPGLFIDAISEPPRYWEHGAEGAFTIIPNFLFTGLAAITVSIAIIVWCVR
;
A
#
# COMPACT_ATOMS: atom_id res chain seq x y z
N MET A 1 12.48 23.95 -7.75
CA MET A 1 11.80 23.70 -6.46
C MET A 1 12.73 24.13 -5.34
N ASN A 2 12.26 24.85 -4.32
CA ASN A 2 13.14 25.23 -3.22
C ASN A 2 13.38 24.04 -2.28
N ARG A 3 14.39 24.15 -1.39
CA ARG A 3 14.77 23.07 -0.48
C ARG A 3 13.62 22.63 0.44
N ALA A 4 12.80 23.57 0.90
CA ALA A 4 11.67 23.28 1.79
C ALA A 4 10.63 22.42 1.08
N THR A 5 10.21 22.79 -0.13
CA THR A 5 9.26 22.02 -0.93
C THR A 5 9.80 20.63 -1.25
N HIS A 6 11.09 20.49 -1.54
CA HIS A 6 11.72 19.18 -1.76
C HIS A 6 11.63 18.27 -0.53
N ILE A 7 12.01 18.79 0.64
CA ILE A 7 11.98 18.02 1.90
C ILE A 7 10.56 17.61 2.26
N ILE A 8 9.59 18.51 2.07
CA ILE A 8 8.17 18.23 2.34
C ILE A 8 7.67 17.13 1.41
N ALA A 9 7.91 17.24 0.10
CA ALA A 9 7.50 16.23 -0.88
C ALA A 9 8.14 14.87 -0.59
N ALA A 10 9.44 14.83 -0.28
CA ALA A 10 10.15 13.60 0.04
C ALA A 10 9.64 12.96 1.35
N THR A 11 9.40 13.77 2.39
CA THR A 11 8.88 13.28 3.68
C THR A 11 7.49 12.68 3.51
N ILE A 12 6.59 13.41 2.85
CA ILE A 12 5.23 12.94 2.58
C ILE A 12 5.27 11.67 1.71
N GLY A 13 6.08 11.68 0.65
CA GLY A 13 6.25 10.55 -0.25
C GLY A 13 6.69 9.28 0.48
N ILE A 14 7.69 9.38 1.36
CA ILE A 14 8.18 8.24 2.15
C ILE A 14 7.11 7.74 3.13
N VAL A 15 6.42 8.63 3.85
CA VAL A 15 5.35 8.24 4.79
C VAL A 15 4.25 7.46 4.09
N PHE A 16 3.74 7.96 2.96
CA PHE A 16 2.68 7.27 2.22
C PHE A 16 3.18 6.02 1.50
N ALA A 17 4.44 5.98 1.06
CA ALA A 17 5.02 4.77 0.48
C ALA A 17 5.15 3.64 1.52
N ILE A 18 5.53 3.95 2.77
CA ILE A 18 5.53 2.96 3.86
C ILE A 18 4.11 2.45 4.11
N GLY A 19 3.10 3.35 4.14
CA GLY A 19 1.70 2.95 4.24
C GLY A 19 1.25 2.02 3.10
N GLY A 20 1.52 2.38 1.85
CA GLY A 20 1.20 1.53 0.70
C GLY A 20 1.93 0.18 0.72
N MET A 21 3.16 0.13 1.24
CA MET A 21 3.90 -1.12 1.41
C MET A 21 3.28 -2.01 2.49
N SER A 22 2.79 -1.43 3.58
CA SER A 22 2.06 -2.13 4.64
C SER A 22 0.78 -2.78 4.09
N HIS A 23 -0.04 -2.00 3.38
CA HIS A 23 -1.24 -2.54 2.70
C HIS A 23 -0.86 -3.66 1.73
N GLY A 24 0.16 -3.43 0.88
CA GLY A 24 0.58 -4.43 -0.10
C GLY A 24 1.09 -5.73 0.54
N PHE A 25 1.74 -5.65 1.70
CA PHE A 25 2.14 -6.83 2.47
C PHE A 25 0.91 -7.66 2.88
N PHE A 26 -0.11 -7.03 3.45
CA PHE A 26 -1.33 -7.73 3.87
C PHE A 26 -2.16 -8.24 2.70
N GLU A 27 -2.22 -7.52 1.58
CA GLU A 27 -2.86 -7.99 0.35
C GLU A 27 -2.15 -9.22 -0.23
N VAL A 28 -0.81 -9.27 -0.21
CA VAL A 28 -0.05 -10.46 -0.60
C VAL A 28 -0.40 -11.67 0.28
N LEU A 29 -0.62 -11.47 1.59
CA LEU A 29 -1.01 -12.54 2.50
C LEU A 29 -2.38 -13.15 2.19
N GLN A 30 -3.28 -12.39 1.55
CA GLN A 30 -4.58 -12.90 1.07
C GLN A 30 -4.45 -13.81 -0.17
N GLY A 31 -3.26 -13.88 -0.77
CA GLY A 31 -2.93 -14.83 -1.82
C GLY A 31 -3.54 -14.52 -3.20
N ASN A 32 -3.45 -15.49 -4.10
CA ASN A 32 -3.98 -15.39 -5.47
C ASN A 32 -5.51 -15.53 -5.49
N THR A 33 -6.18 -14.56 -4.87
CA THR A 33 -7.62 -14.54 -4.62
C THR A 33 -8.22 -13.32 -5.32
N PRO A 34 -9.39 -13.43 -5.98
CA PRO A 34 -10.06 -12.29 -6.59
C PRO A 34 -10.49 -11.27 -5.53
N THR A 35 -10.43 -9.98 -5.86
CA THR A 35 -10.98 -8.93 -5.00
C THR A 35 -12.52 -8.89 -5.10
N PRO A 36 -13.24 -8.53 -4.03
CA PRO A 36 -14.70 -8.43 -4.05
C PRO A 36 -15.22 -7.23 -4.85
N GLY A 37 -14.34 -6.31 -5.25
CA GLY A 37 -14.66 -5.09 -5.98
C GLY A 37 -13.46 -4.15 -6.03
N LEU A 38 -13.72 -2.87 -6.27
CA LEU A 38 -12.69 -1.82 -6.28
C LEU A 38 -12.24 -1.42 -4.87
N PHE A 39 -13.16 -1.45 -3.91
CA PHE A 39 -12.87 -1.23 -2.50
C PHE A 39 -12.65 -2.57 -1.84
N ILE A 40 -11.53 -2.70 -1.15
CA ILE A 40 -11.09 -3.93 -0.50
C ILE A 40 -10.66 -3.63 0.93
N ASP A 41 -10.64 -4.66 1.76
CA ASP A 41 -9.93 -4.64 3.03
C ASP A 41 -8.53 -5.20 2.79
N ALA A 42 -7.49 -4.42 3.09
CA ALA A 42 -6.11 -4.88 2.94
C ALA A 42 -5.77 -5.99 3.93
N ILE A 43 -6.41 -6.00 5.09
CA ILE A 43 -6.24 -6.99 6.16
C ILE A 43 -7.50 -7.85 6.27
N SER A 44 -7.38 -9.13 5.90
CA SER A 44 -8.46 -10.11 6.04
C SER A 44 -8.58 -10.67 7.46
N GLU A 45 -9.69 -11.37 7.73
CA GLU A 45 -9.83 -12.24 8.89
C GLU A 45 -9.43 -13.68 8.55
N PRO A 46 -8.54 -14.33 9.33
CA PRO A 46 -7.45 -13.77 10.16
C PRO A 46 -6.37 -13.13 9.24
N PRO A 47 -5.52 -12.18 9.70
CA PRO A 47 -5.13 -11.86 11.08
C PRO A 47 -5.59 -10.48 11.58
N ARG A 48 -6.82 -10.03 11.27
CA ARG A 48 -7.34 -8.73 11.72
C ARG A 48 -7.10 -8.50 13.23
N TYR A 49 -6.26 -7.51 13.55
CA TYR A 49 -5.72 -7.34 14.91
C TYR A 49 -6.69 -6.65 15.89
N TRP A 50 -7.68 -5.91 15.37
CA TRP A 50 -8.77 -5.29 16.15
C TRP A 50 -10.03 -5.17 15.29
N GLU A 51 -11.19 -4.91 15.89
CA GLU A 51 -12.51 -4.93 15.21
C GLU A 51 -12.58 -4.08 13.92
N HIS A 52 -11.86 -2.96 13.89
CA HIS A 52 -11.79 -2.04 12.74
C HIS A 52 -10.43 -2.07 12.02
N GLY A 53 -9.65 -3.12 12.21
CA GLY A 53 -8.28 -3.25 11.72
C GLY A 53 -8.18 -3.86 10.32
N ALA A 54 -9.22 -3.71 9.50
CA ALA A 54 -9.27 -4.28 8.15
C ALA A 54 -8.52 -3.39 7.12
N GLU A 55 -8.33 -2.11 7.44
CA GLU A 55 -7.68 -1.08 6.61
C GLU A 55 -8.21 -1.05 5.16
N GLY A 56 -9.22 -0.21 4.93
CA GLY A 56 -9.81 -0.04 3.60
C GLY A 56 -8.80 0.48 2.57
N ALA A 57 -8.79 -0.15 1.41
CA ALA A 57 -7.96 0.19 0.25
C ALA A 57 -8.77 0.22 -1.04
N PHE A 58 -8.17 0.82 -2.07
CA PHE A 58 -8.73 0.89 -3.41
C PHE A 58 -7.76 0.29 -4.42
N THR A 59 -8.25 -0.62 -5.26
CA THR A 59 -7.47 -1.23 -6.34
C THR A 59 -8.28 -1.34 -7.62
N ILE A 60 -7.59 -1.22 -8.76
CA ILE A 60 -8.12 -1.54 -10.09
C ILE A 60 -7.69 -2.93 -10.56
N ILE A 61 -6.83 -3.60 -9.80
CA ILE A 61 -6.32 -4.94 -10.10
C ILE A 61 -7.26 -5.94 -9.41
N PRO A 62 -7.99 -6.79 -10.14
CA PRO A 62 -9.02 -7.66 -9.56
C PRO A 62 -8.45 -8.92 -8.89
N ASN A 63 -7.34 -8.77 -8.16
CA ASN A 63 -6.64 -9.86 -7.48
C ASN A 63 -5.74 -9.32 -6.35
N PHE A 64 -5.84 -9.93 -5.16
CA PHE A 64 -5.10 -9.48 -3.98
C PHE A 64 -3.57 -9.62 -4.12
N LEU A 65 -3.07 -10.78 -4.55
CA LEU A 65 -1.63 -11.00 -4.73
C LEU A 65 -1.01 -9.98 -5.69
N PHE A 66 -1.64 -9.75 -6.85
CA PHE A 66 -1.11 -8.79 -7.82
C PHE A 66 -1.27 -7.35 -7.36
N THR A 67 -2.34 -7.02 -6.64
CA THR A 67 -2.49 -5.69 -6.01
C THR A 67 -1.35 -5.45 -5.03
N GLY A 68 -1.10 -6.39 -4.13
CA GLY A 68 -0.09 -6.21 -3.10
C GLY A 68 1.34 -6.14 -3.63
N LEU A 69 1.67 -6.96 -4.63
CA LEU A 69 2.96 -6.87 -5.32
C LEU A 69 3.13 -5.52 -6.04
N ALA A 70 2.07 -5.01 -6.68
CA ALA A 70 2.09 -3.70 -7.32
C ALA A 70 2.27 -2.57 -6.29
N ALA A 71 1.52 -2.61 -5.18
CA ALA A 71 1.62 -1.64 -4.09
C ALA A 71 3.04 -1.60 -3.50
N ILE A 72 3.63 -2.75 -3.16
CA ILE A 72 5.01 -2.84 -2.66
C ILE A 72 6.00 -2.28 -3.68
N THR A 73 5.87 -2.64 -4.96
CA THR A 73 6.80 -2.20 -6.01
C THR A 73 6.74 -0.69 -6.22
N VAL A 74 5.54 -0.11 -6.27
CA VAL A 74 5.35 1.34 -6.41
C VAL A 74 5.88 2.07 -5.17
N SER A 75 5.63 1.54 -3.97
CA SER A 75 6.17 2.09 -2.72
C SER A 75 7.69 2.12 -2.71
N ILE A 76 8.36 1.04 -3.13
CA ILE A 76 9.82 1.01 -3.25
C ILE A 76 10.30 2.06 -4.26
N ALA A 77 9.64 2.17 -5.41
CA ALA A 77 10.00 3.15 -6.43
C ALA A 77 9.88 4.59 -5.90
N ILE A 78 8.84 4.90 -5.13
CA ILE A 78 8.65 6.22 -4.50
C ILE A 78 9.74 6.48 -3.46
N ILE A 79 10.04 5.52 -2.58
CA ILE A 79 11.10 5.67 -1.57
C ILE A 79 12.44 5.94 -2.25
N VAL A 80 12.79 5.16 -3.27
CA VAL A 80 14.02 5.33 -4.05
C VAL A 80 14.05 6.69 -4.76
N TRP A 81 12.92 7.18 -5.24
CA TRP A 81 12.81 8.51 -5.84
C TRP A 81 12.99 9.62 -4.80
N CYS A 82 12.43 9.49 -3.59
CA CYS A 82 12.52 10.51 -2.55
C CYS A 82 13.93 10.66 -1.95
N VAL A 83 14.76 9.61 -2.01
CA VAL A 83 16.13 9.62 -1.46
C VAL A 83 17.21 9.97 -2.49
N ARG A 84 16.84 10.09 -3.77
CA ARG A 84 17.73 10.50 -4.86
C ARG A 84 17.61 11.99 -5.14
#